data_AF-A0A8T2BDT0-F1
#
_entry.id   AF-A0A8T2BDT0-F1
#
_cell.length_a   1.000
_cell.length_b   1.000
_cell.length_c   1.000
_cell.angle_alpha   90.00
_cell.angle_beta   90.00
_cell.angle_gamma   90.00
#
_symmetry.space_group_name_H-M   'P 1'
#
loop_
_entity.id
_entity.type
_entity.pdbx_description
1 polymer ?
#
loop_
_entity_poly.entity_id
_entity_poly.type
_entity_poly.pdbx_seq_one_letter_code
_entity_poly.pdbx_strand_id
1 'polypeptide(L)'
;MTIPELPQDLVEEILCRVPATDLKRLRSTCKRWNCLFNDDCRFARNHFNKSPKQFMHLMLTKHFNIAPLSIDLNTTIPSVELKSELSLPDPRSKYSVQFDINEVIHCDGVLLCYSDNDLSVTWVWNPLTGEKRWIDTSNPRQGCCRYFDIGYSRQGDSSKNKSYKVLSCNRGINVFEMYDFNSDTWRSLGDISPGWCLLYSEVSVSLKGNTYMLAIDYTKPPLSVVSVLKIDYSTEKSVAVPLPYQCRTFETSCISVVREEKLSVLLQRDKGSKTKIWVTNKIDDTTAVVSWSKVFAFDLSPDLEIPHEGSFLLDEEKKVLVYCDTLIDVEDEGDTKNIIYFVGEDSIVTTVDFGVDKVQVCWHAILNYVPSLDKIKRPQGKRKRDHAFQEAKDWMAANTKDDDPLVESVRIPINPTFTRDTPPECQIDGSWHASDTLSGHGWIVMDKETPTLMGLKSSRRGLSPLQAEFETLLWAMECLISESKTSLGFATDCSELISLLDNPSEWPTLAVELQLFKLLKLSFPSFSIRFIPRCNNVRADCLAKKARARGSLFSHVSTSAPDWLSLEESLRPIT
;
A
#
# COMPACT_ATOMS: atom_id res chain seq x y z
N MET A 1 43.92 28.46 26.25
CA MET A 1 42.79 29.32 25.82
C MET A 1 41.55 28.44 25.89
N THR A 2 40.70 28.64 26.89
CA THR A 2 39.40 27.96 26.98
C THR A 2 38.46 28.64 25.98
N ILE A 3 37.92 27.88 25.03
CA ILE A 3 36.85 28.36 24.16
C ILE A 3 35.67 28.68 25.08
N PRO A 4 35.08 29.90 25.03
CA PRO A 4 33.92 30.21 25.86
C PRO A 4 32.77 29.28 25.48
N GLU A 5 32.29 28.49 26.46
CA GLU A 5 31.15 27.60 26.26
C GLU A 5 29.85 28.42 26.25
N LEU A 6 29.05 28.23 25.20
CA LEU A 6 27.74 28.86 25.10
C LEU A 6 26.81 28.32 26.21
N PRO A 7 26.01 29.17 26.89
CA PRO A 7 24.97 28.73 27.83
C PRO A 7 24.01 27.72 27.21
N GLN A 8 23.55 26.74 27.99
CA GLN A 8 22.68 25.66 27.51
C GLN A 8 21.42 26.18 26.81
N ASP A 9 20.73 27.14 27.43
CA ASP A 9 19.48 27.67 26.90
C ASP A 9 19.67 28.32 25.52
N LEU A 10 20.83 28.96 25.29
CA LEU A 10 21.17 29.53 23.98
C LEU A 10 21.47 28.44 22.94
N VAL A 11 22.14 27.36 23.34
CA VAL A 11 22.37 26.21 22.45
C VAL A 11 21.02 25.59 22.04
N GLU A 12 20.12 25.36 22.99
CA GLU A 12 18.78 24.83 22.71
C GLU A 12 17.97 25.76 21.79
N GLU A 13 18.07 27.08 22.01
CA GLU A 13 17.39 28.09 21.20
C GLU A 13 17.93 28.14 19.76
N ILE A 14 19.24 27.93 19.57
CA ILE A 14 19.87 27.78 18.26
C ILE A 14 19.38 26.49 17.60
N LEU A 15 19.47 25.35 18.29
CA LEU A 15 19.07 24.05 17.77
C LEU A 15 17.57 24.00 17.42
N CYS A 16 16.70 24.72 18.14
CA CYS A 16 15.28 24.86 17.81
C CYS A 16 15.02 25.53 16.43
N ARG A 17 16.00 26.26 15.87
CA ARG A 17 15.91 26.92 14.56
C ARG A 17 16.65 26.17 13.46
N VAL A 18 17.33 25.09 13.79
CA VAL A 18 17.96 24.22 12.79
C VAL A 18 16.89 23.33 12.17
N PRO A 19 16.91 23.08 10.85
CA PRO A 19 15.94 22.18 10.24
C PRO A 19 15.99 20.76 10.81
N ALA A 20 14.84 20.08 10.82
CA ALA A 20 14.68 18.79 11.48
C ALA A 20 15.60 17.68 10.89
N THR A 21 15.80 17.71 9.56
CA THR A 21 16.65 16.72 8.87
C THR A 21 18.13 16.88 9.23
N ASP A 22 18.59 18.12 9.46
CA ASP A 22 19.94 18.42 9.91
C ASP A 22 20.14 18.01 11.38
N LEU A 23 19.14 18.26 12.24
CA LEU A 23 19.17 17.78 13.63
C LEU A 23 19.34 16.27 13.72
N LYS A 24 18.72 15.51 12.81
CA LYS A 24 18.90 14.05 12.74
C LYS A 24 20.37 13.67 12.56
N ARG A 25 21.13 14.41 11.76
CA ARG A 25 22.58 14.19 11.55
C ARG A 25 23.39 14.57 12.78
N LEU A 26 23.00 15.66 13.44
CA LEU A 26 23.65 16.16 14.66
C LEU A 26 23.48 15.22 15.88
N ARG A 27 22.57 14.25 15.85
CA ARG A 27 22.45 13.21 16.89
C ARG A 27 23.77 12.48 17.15
N SER A 28 24.59 12.30 16.12
CA SER A 28 25.85 11.55 16.20
C SER A 28 27.01 12.33 16.83
N THR A 29 26.86 13.64 17.06
CA THR A 29 27.99 14.49 17.49
C THR A 29 28.26 14.40 18.99
N CYS A 30 27.22 14.36 19.82
CA CYS A 30 27.37 14.19 21.27
C CYS A 30 26.12 13.59 21.94
N LYS A 31 26.34 12.89 23.06
CA LYS A 31 25.27 12.27 23.86
C LYS A 31 24.23 13.27 24.33
N ARG A 32 24.66 14.48 24.69
CA ARG A 32 23.77 15.55 25.19
C ARG A 32 22.73 15.95 24.14
N TRP A 33 23.16 16.20 22.90
CA TRP A 33 22.26 16.53 21.81
C TRP A 33 21.39 15.34 21.41
N ASN A 34 21.95 14.13 21.40
CA ASN A 34 21.16 12.93 21.15
C ASN A 34 20.03 12.74 22.19
N CYS A 35 20.30 12.95 23.48
CA CYS A 35 19.29 12.93 24.53
C CYS A 35 18.28 14.07 24.37
N LEU A 36 18.74 15.29 24.10
CA LEU A 36 17.84 16.45 23.87
C LEU A 36 16.85 16.18 22.74
N PHE A 37 17.31 15.62 21.62
CA PHE A 37 16.46 15.39 20.44
C PHE A 37 15.53 14.19 20.58
N ASN A 38 15.84 13.21 21.44
CA ASN A 38 15.03 11.99 21.61
C ASN A 38 14.18 11.98 22.87
N ASP A 39 14.63 12.61 23.95
CA ASP A 39 14.04 12.41 25.28
C ASP A 39 13.29 13.64 25.79
N ASP A 40 13.53 14.83 25.20
CA ASP A 40 12.89 16.08 25.62
C ASP A 40 11.71 16.48 24.70
N CYS A 41 10.49 16.16 25.12
CA CYS A 41 9.27 16.57 24.43
C CYS A 41 9.08 18.10 24.36
N ARG A 42 9.63 18.87 25.31
CA ARG A 42 9.56 20.35 25.27
C ARG A 42 10.45 20.89 24.16
N PHE A 43 11.64 20.30 23.98
CA PHE A 43 12.50 20.62 22.85
C PHE A 43 11.81 20.29 21.53
N ALA A 44 11.30 19.06 21.36
CA ALA A 44 10.60 18.65 20.13
C ALA A 44 9.45 19.61 19.77
N ARG A 45 8.65 20.03 20.76
CA ARG A 45 7.57 21.00 20.57
C ARG A 45 8.08 22.40 20.19
N ASN A 46 9.09 22.90 20.89
CA ASN A 46 9.66 24.22 20.61
C ASN A 46 10.29 24.24 19.21
N HIS A 47 11.01 23.18 18.87
CA HIS A 47 11.58 22.95 17.54
C HIS A 47 10.49 22.90 16.47
N PHE A 48 9.41 22.13 16.66
CA PHE A 48 8.33 22.09 15.69
C PHE A 48 7.74 23.49 15.40
N ASN A 49 7.64 24.36 16.40
CA ASN A 49 7.08 25.70 16.23
C ASN A 49 8.08 26.72 15.65
N LYS A 50 9.38 26.60 15.96
CA LYS A 50 10.40 27.59 15.60
C LYS A 50 11.24 27.22 14.39
N SER A 51 11.34 25.93 14.07
CA SER A 51 12.22 25.45 13.01
C SER A 51 11.67 25.84 11.63
N PRO A 52 12.57 26.14 10.68
CA PRO A 52 12.21 26.24 9.28
C PRO A 52 11.55 24.93 8.84
N LYS A 53 10.33 25.01 8.31
CA LYS A 53 9.62 23.85 7.78
C LYS A 53 10.29 23.43 6.48
N GLN A 54 10.97 22.29 6.51
CA GLN A 54 11.47 21.62 5.30
C GLN A 54 10.38 20.70 4.79
N PHE A 55 9.73 21.12 3.72
CA PHE A 55 8.73 20.32 3.02
C PHE A 55 9.44 19.22 2.23
N MET A 56 9.05 17.98 2.45
CA MET A 56 9.51 16.82 1.70
C MET A 56 8.30 16.23 1.00
N HIS A 57 8.36 16.08 -0.32
CA HIS A 57 7.31 15.36 -1.02
C HIS A 57 7.55 13.86 -0.84
N LEU A 58 6.50 13.11 -0.53
CA LEU A 58 6.54 11.66 -0.51
C LEU A 58 5.58 11.15 -1.58
N MET A 59 5.95 10.02 -2.18
CA MET A 59 5.17 9.37 -3.22
C MET A 59 4.97 7.89 -2.89
N LEU A 60 3.79 7.36 -3.17
CA LEU A 60 3.55 5.92 -3.11
C LEU A 60 4.02 5.26 -4.42
N THR A 61 4.64 4.09 -4.31
CA THR A 61 5.32 3.37 -5.42
C THR A 61 4.62 2.07 -5.76
N LYS A 62 4.99 1.42 -6.87
CA LYS A 62 4.33 0.18 -7.33
C LYS A 62 4.57 -1.00 -6.40
N HIS A 63 5.64 -0.93 -5.64
CA HIS A 63 6.01 -1.93 -4.66
C HIS A 63 5.27 -1.71 -3.33
N PHE A 64 4.17 -0.93 -3.33
CA PHE A 64 3.39 -0.56 -2.17
C PHE A 64 4.25 0.06 -1.05
N ASN A 65 5.23 0.89 -1.46
CA ASN A 65 6.17 1.60 -0.57
C ASN A 65 6.13 3.09 -0.73
N ILE A 66 6.63 3.79 0.28
CA ILE A 66 6.77 5.25 0.23
C ILE A 66 8.19 5.61 -0.19
N ALA A 67 8.33 6.50 -1.15
CA ALA A 67 9.62 7.05 -1.58
C ALA A 67 9.63 8.57 -1.46
N PRO A 68 10.72 9.18 -0.95
CA PRO A 68 10.89 10.62 -1.02
C PRO A 68 11.04 11.09 -2.47
N LEU A 69 10.30 12.14 -2.81
CA LEU A 69 10.26 12.77 -4.13
C LEU A 69 10.87 14.17 -4.04
N SER A 70 11.81 14.47 -4.93
CA SER A 70 12.39 15.81 -5.11
C SER A 70 11.81 16.43 -6.37
N ILE A 71 11.23 17.61 -6.26
CA ILE A 71 10.65 18.36 -7.38
C ILE A 71 11.40 19.69 -7.50
N ASP A 72 12.03 19.93 -8.65
CA ASP A 72 12.61 21.24 -8.94
C ASP A 72 11.74 22.00 -9.95
N LEU A 73 11.17 23.11 -9.46
CA LEU A 73 10.34 24.04 -10.23
C LEU A 73 11.14 25.28 -10.69
N ASN A 74 12.46 25.34 -10.50
CA ASN A 74 13.28 26.50 -10.91
C ASN A 74 13.87 26.37 -12.31
N THR A 75 13.81 25.17 -12.88
CA THR A 75 14.27 24.89 -14.24
C THR A 75 13.18 25.21 -15.26
N THR A 76 13.56 25.48 -16.51
CA THR A 76 12.63 25.78 -17.61
C THR A 76 11.67 24.62 -17.90
N ILE A 77 12.12 23.39 -17.62
CA ILE A 77 11.31 22.17 -17.63
C ILE A 77 11.39 21.61 -16.20
N PRO A 78 10.25 21.42 -15.51
CA PRO A 78 10.23 20.82 -14.19
C PRO A 78 10.94 19.46 -14.19
N SER A 79 11.77 19.21 -13.19
CA SER A 79 12.45 17.92 -13.04
C SER A 79 12.03 17.25 -11.74
N VAL A 80 12.02 15.93 -11.75
CA VAL A 80 11.60 15.15 -10.59
C VAL A 80 12.52 13.95 -10.41
N GLU A 81 12.91 13.70 -9.16
CA GLU A 81 13.79 12.61 -8.77
C GLU A 81 13.17 11.82 -7.61
N LEU A 82 13.04 10.51 -7.81
CA LEU A 82 12.61 9.57 -6.77
C LEU A 82 13.82 9.02 -6.02
N LYS A 83 13.82 9.13 -4.70
CA LYS A 83 14.86 8.56 -3.84
C LYS A 83 14.52 7.12 -3.45
N SER A 84 15.43 6.49 -2.69
CA SER A 84 15.26 5.12 -2.21
C SER A 84 13.94 4.93 -1.46
N GLU A 85 13.25 3.83 -1.81
CA GLU A 85 12.00 3.43 -1.17
C GLU A 85 12.18 3.10 0.31
N LEU A 86 11.11 3.34 1.04
CA LEU A 86 10.99 3.06 2.46
C LEU A 86 9.81 2.11 2.66
N SER A 87 10.09 0.96 3.25
CA SER A 87 9.13 -0.09 3.50
C SER A 87 8.81 -0.27 4.99
N LEU A 88 7.65 -0.88 5.24
CA LEU A 88 7.23 -1.32 6.55
C LEU A 88 7.19 -2.86 6.54
N PRO A 89 7.63 -3.54 7.61
CA PRO A 89 7.46 -4.98 7.73
C PRO A 89 6.01 -5.33 8.07
N ASP A 90 5.50 -6.49 7.67
CA ASP A 90 4.23 -7.00 8.21
C ASP A 90 4.45 -7.42 9.66
N PRO A 91 3.79 -6.78 10.64
CA PRO A 91 4.03 -7.05 12.05
C PRO A 91 3.49 -8.41 12.52
N ARG A 92 2.63 -9.08 11.76
CA ARG A 92 2.05 -10.39 12.07
C ARG A 92 2.88 -11.52 11.48
N SER A 93 3.68 -11.22 10.47
CA SER A 93 4.54 -12.22 9.84
C SER A 93 5.73 -12.55 10.73
N LYS A 94 5.97 -13.86 10.91
CA LYS A 94 7.20 -14.36 11.54
C LYS A 94 8.40 -14.30 10.61
N TYR A 95 8.15 -14.08 9.33
CA TYR A 95 9.15 -13.92 8.29
C TYR A 95 9.25 -12.43 7.94
N SER A 96 10.39 -11.99 7.42
CA SER A 96 10.63 -10.59 7.01
C SER A 96 9.85 -10.20 5.75
N VAL A 97 8.53 -10.41 5.77
CA VAL A 97 7.59 -10.04 4.72
C VAL A 97 7.26 -8.57 4.86
N GLN A 98 7.11 -7.93 3.72
CA GLN A 98 6.79 -6.52 3.61
C GLN A 98 5.29 -6.29 3.78
N PHE A 99 4.95 -5.17 4.41
CA PHE A 99 3.59 -4.69 4.51
C PHE A 99 3.31 -3.75 3.34
N ASP A 100 2.29 -4.08 2.56
CA ASP A 100 1.86 -3.27 1.42
C ASP A 100 1.12 -2.03 1.92
N ILE A 101 1.63 -0.86 1.57
CA ILE A 101 1.00 0.43 1.86
C ILE A 101 0.15 0.82 0.65
N ASN A 102 -1.16 0.97 0.83
CA ASN A 102 -2.07 1.48 -0.20
C ASN A 102 -2.46 2.94 0.08
N GLU A 103 -2.52 3.30 1.36
CA GLU A 103 -3.07 4.57 1.82
C GLU A 103 -2.12 5.23 2.81
N VAL A 104 -1.89 6.55 2.65
CA VAL A 104 -0.96 7.33 3.46
C VAL A 104 -1.52 8.68 3.83
N ILE A 105 -1.61 8.96 5.12
CA ILE A 105 -2.08 10.25 5.64
C ILE A 105 -1.02 10.88 6.54
N HIS A 106 -0.65 12.12 6.23
CA HIS A 106 0.30 12.91 7.01
C HIS A 106 -0.40 13.75 8.09
N CYS A 107 0.14 13.75 9.32
CA CYS A 107 -0.25 14.64 10.41
C CYS A 107 0.98 15.08 11.22
N ASP A 108 1.41 16.33 11.03
CA ASP A 108 2.51 16.98 11.78
C ASP A 108 3.79 16.12 11.91
N GLY A 109 4.22 15.48 10.81
CA GLY A 109 5.43 14.66 10.73
C GLY A 109 5.27 13.19 11.12
N VAL A 110 4.04 12.77 11.43
CA VAL A 110 3.65 11.36 11.60
C VAL A 110 2.81 10.95 10.40
N LEU A 111 3.10 9.75 9.87
CA LEU A 111 2.35 9.11 8.80
C LEU A 111 1.46 8.01 9.38
N LEU A 112 0.21 7.96 8.94
CA LEU A 112 -0.67 6.81 9.07
C LEU A 112 -0.61 6.03 7.76
N CYS A 113 -0.31 4.74 7.81
CA CYS A 113 -0.18 3.88 6.63
C CYS A 113 -1.03 2.62 6.80
N TYR A 114 -1.87 2.28 5.83
CA TYR A 114 -2.65 1.04 5.86
C TYR A 114 -2.84 0.44 4.47
N SER A 115 -3.30 -0.81 4.42
CA SER A 115 -3.63 -1.51 3.18
C SER A 115 -5.14 -1.60 3.02
N ASP A 116 -5.66 -1.27 1.84
CA ASP A 116 -7.08 -1.46 1.51
C ASP A 116 -7.42 -2.94 1.31
N ASN A 117 -6.43 -3.74 0.91
CA ASN A 117 -6.58 -5.20 0.78
C ASN A 117 -6.61 -5.87 2.17
N ASP A 118 -5.99 -5.26 3.17
CA ASP A 118 -5.92 -5.77 4.53
C ASP A 118 -6.01 -4.66 5.60
N LEU A 119 -7.26 -4.34 5.96
CA LEU A 119 -7.58 -3.34 6.96
C LEU A 119 -7.35 -3.81 8.41
N SER A 120 -6.77 -4.99 8.64
CA SER A 120 -6.52 -5.51 9.99
C SER A 120 -5.26 -4.97 10.65
N VAL A 121 -4.40 -4.29 9.89
CA VAL A 121 -3.18 -3.65 10.39
C VAL A 121 -3.12 -2.21 9.90
N THR A 122 -2.91 -1.30 10.85
CA THR A 122 -2.62 0.11 10.55
C THR A 122 -1.30 0.51 11.20
N TRP A 123 -0.39 1.07 10.40
CA TRP A 123 0.89 1.60 10.83
C TRP A 123 0.80 3.09 11.13
N VAL A 124 1.58 3.49 12.12
CA VAL A 124 1.83 4.87 12.53
C VAL A 124 3.34 5.02 12.56
N TRP A 125 3.87 5.86 11.69
CA TRP A 125 5.30 5.91 11.38
C TRP A 125 5.80 7.35 11.33
N ASN A 126 6.91 7.63 12.02
CA ASN A 126 7.67 8.85 11.85
C ASN A 126 8.98 8.54 11.08
N PRO A 127 9.05 8.82 9.76
CA PRO A 127 10.25 8.59 8.95
C PRO A 127 11.51 9.31 9.45
N LEU A 128 11.36 10.51 10.03
CA LEU A 128 12.49 11.28 10.54
C LEU A 128 13.13 10.58 11.74
N THR A 129 12.34 10.24 12.75
CA THR A 129 12.86 9.63 13.99
C THR A 129 13.11 8.12 13.84
N GLY A 130 12.49 7.48 12.85
CA GLY A 130 12.52 6.04 12.64
C GLY A 130 11.51 5.27 13.51
N GLU A 131 10.69 5.98 14.30
CA GLU A 131 9.71 5.35 15.18
C GLU A 131 8.54 4.78 14.40
N LYS A 132 8.26 3.49 14.61
CA LYS A 132 7.18 2.75 13.97
C LYS A 132 6.33 2.10 15.07
N ARG A 133 5.00 2.21 14.96
CA ARG A 133 4.01 1.51 15.80
C ARG A 133 2.90 1.02 14.89
N TRP A 134 2.43 -0.21 15.07
CA TRP A 134 1.24 -0.69 14.39
C TRP A 134 0.11 -0.88 15.41
N ILE A 135 -1.12 -0.86 14.91
CA ILE A 135 -2.36 -1.01 15.66
C ILE A 135 -3.11 -2.20 15.05
N ASP A 136 -3.63 -3.07 15.90
CA ASP A 136 -4.56 -4.11 15.48
C ASP A 136 -5.93 -3.47 15.21
N THR A 137 -6.34 -3.54 13.96
CA THR A 137 -7.62 -3.01 13.45
C THR A 137 -8.55 -4.13 12.99
N SER A 138 -8.21 -5.39 13.30
CA SER A 138 -9.07 -6.54 13.02
C SER A 138 -10.42 -6.36 13.70
N ASN A 139 -11.47 -6.13 12.90
CA ASN A 139 -12.83 -6.11 13.37
C ASN A 139 -13.71 -6.93 12.41
N PRO A 140 -14.12 -8.15 12.77
CA PRO A 140 -14.93 -9.01 11.90
C PRO A 140 -16.36 -8.48 11.69
N ARG A 141 -16.75 -7.38 12.35
CA ARG A 141 -18.12 -6.83 12.31
C ARG A 141 -18.30 -5.68 11.30
N GLN A 142 -17.26 -5.24 10.61
CA GLN A 142 -17.33 -4.11 9.67
C GLN A 142 -16.81 -4.51 8.30
N GLY A 143 -17.68 -4.35 7.29
CA GLY A 143 -17.41 -4.72 5.90
C GLY A 143 -16.46 -3.77 5.14
N CYS A 144 -16.41 -3.96 3.82
CA CYS A 144 -15.50 -3.41 2.81
C CYS A 144 -15.47 -1.87 2.59
N CYS A 145 -15.92 -1.05 3.55
CA CYS A 145 -15.98 0.43 3.39
C CYS A 145 -15.39 1.20 4.57
N ARG A 146 -14.39 0.62 5.25
CA ARG A 146 -13.72 1.23 6.40
C ARG A 146 -12.44 1.92 5.96
N TYR A 147 -12.22 3.14 6.44
CA TYR A 147 -11.00 3.90 6.20
C TYR A 147 -10.53 4.55 7.51
N PHE A 148 -9.27 4.99 7.52
CA PHE A 148 -8.63 5.53 8.71
C PHE A 148 -8.10 6.93 8.48
N ASP A 149 -8.11 7.75 9.52
CA ASP A 149 -7.57 9.10 9.55
C ASP A 149 -6.75 9.32 10.83
N ILE A 150 -5.83 10.29 10.81
CA ILE A 150 -5.01 10.64 11.98
C ILE A 150 -5.11 12.11 12.33
N GLY A 151 -5.24 12.36 13.63
CA GLY A 151 -5.20 13.69 14.22
C GLY A 151 -4.64 13.63 15.63
N TYR A 152 -4.67 14.76 16.33
CA TYR A 152 -4.27 14.83 17.72
C TYR A 152 -5.13 15.82 18.51
N SER A 153 -5.26 15.58 19.81
CA SER A 153 -5.72 16.58 20.75
C SER A 153 -4.58 17.05 21.66
N ARG A 154 -4.75 18.22 22.27
CA ARG A 154 -3.83 18.73 23.30
C ARG A 154 -4.53 18.60 24.66
N GLN A 155 -3.96 17.80 25.57
CA GLN A 155 -4.55 17.56 26.90
C GLN A 155 -4.18 18.68 27.89
N GLY A 156 -5.10 19.62 28.12
CA GLY A 156 -5.08 20.58 29.24
C GLY A 156 -3.85 21.50 29.33
N ASP A 157 -3.98 22.58 30.10
CA ASP A 157 -2.97 23.64 30.19
C ASP A 157 -1.61 23.16 30.76
N SER A 158 -1.61 22.03 31.49
CA SER A 158 -0.43 21.46 32.16
C SER A 158 0.40 20.52 31.28
N SER A 159 -0.16 19.93 30.21
CA SER A 159 0.59 19.08 29.28
C SER A 159 0.29 19.45 27.83
N LYS A 160 0.99 20.45 27.29
CA LYS A 160 0.89 20.84 25.87
C LYS A 160 1.51 19.80 24.90
N ASN A 161 1.45 18.52 25.23
CA ASN A 161 1.94 17.42 24.41
C ASN A 161 0.81 16.93 23.50
N LYS A 162 1.16 16.59 22.26
CA LYS A 162 0.22 16.01 21.30
C LYS A 162 -0.19 14.62 21.78
N SER A 163 -1.49 14.39 21.82
CA SER A 163 -2.08 13.07 21.97
C SER A 163 -2.64 12.65 20.63
N TYR A 164 -1.81 11.99 19.82
CA TYR A 164 -2.27 11.40 18.56
C TYR A 164 -3.42 10.43 18.82
N LYS A 165 -4.32 10.34 17.85
CA LYS A 165 -5.49 9.46 17.82
C LYS A 165 -5.72 9.00 16.38
N VAL A 166 -6.15 7.77 16.20
CA VAL A 166 -6.58 7.25 14.88
C VAL A 166 -8.09 7.20 14.87
N LEU A 167 -8.70 7.86 13.89
CA LEU A 167 -10.11 7.77 13.61
C LEU A 167 -10.31 6.63 12.61
N SER A 168 -11.32 5.81 12.86
CA SER A 168 -11.84 4.83 11.93
C SER A 168 -13.25 5.26 11.57
N CYS A 169 -13.58 5.26 10.29
CA CYS A 169 -14.93 5.53 9.83
C CYS A 169 -15.40 4.45 8.86
N ASN A 170 -16.65 4.02 9.00
CA ASN A 170 -17.33 3.16 8.04
C ASN A 170 -18.31 4.00 7.20
N ARG A 171 -18.00 4.21 5.92
CA ARG A 171 -18.74 5.10 5.01
C ARG A 171 -20.19 4.68 4.80
N GLY A 172 -20.49 3.38 4.83
CA GLY A 172 -21.83 2.87 4.55
C GLY A 172 -22.86 3.16 5.64
N ILE A 173 -22.40 3.38 6.88
CA ILE A 173 -23.27 3.52 8.05
C ILE A 173 -22.93 4.73 8.94
N ASN A 174 -21.95 5.56 8.55
CA ASN A 174 -21.47 6.73 9.30
C ASN A 174 -21.15 6.41 10.77
N VAL A 175 -20.55 5.25 11.03
CA VAL A 175 -20.11 4.86 12.38
C VAL A 175 -18.64 5.19 12.53
N PHE A 176 -18.33 5.94 13.58
CA PHE A 176 -16.99 6.38 13.90
C PHE A 176 -16.46 5.68 15.15
N GLU A 177 -15.20 5.26 15.08
CA GLU A 177 -14.45 4.73 16.20
C GLU A 177 -13.14 5.49 16.32
N MET A 178 -12.66 5.67 17.55
CA MET A 178 -11.43 6.39 17.83
C MET A 178 -10.50 5.50 18.64
N TYR A 179 -9.27 5.36 18.17
CA TYR A 179 -8.18 4.76 18.91
C TYR A 179 -7.36 5.84 19.61
N ASP A 180 -7.17 5.67 20.92
CA ASP A 180 -6.34 6.56 21.73
C ASP A 180 -5.02 5.87 22.10
N PHE A 181 -3.90 6.48 21.70
CA PHE A 181 -2.56 5.93 21.95
C PHE A 181 -2.17 5.93 23.43
N ASN A 182 -2.85 6.71 24.27
CA ASN A 182 -2.62 6.75 25.72
C ASN A 182 -3.24 5.55 26.42
N SER A 183 -4.48 5.20 26.06
CA SER A 183 -5.19 4.06 26.65
C SER A 183 -4.90 2.77 25.92
N ASP A 184 -4.35 2.83 24.69
CA ASP A 184 -4.11 1.67 23.83
C ASP A 184 -5.41 0.93 23.49
N THR A 185 -6.51 1.67 23.33
CA THR A 185 -7.84 1.10 23.12
C THR A 185 -8.65 1.85 22.07
N TRP A 186 -9.51 1.10 21.37
CA TRP A 186 -10.59 1.62 20.56
C TRP A 186 -11.80 1.99 21.43
N ARG A 187 -12.49 3.06 21.06
CA ARG A 187 -13.82 3.38 21.58
C ARG A 187 -14.74 3.86 20.46
N SER A 188 -16.02 3.55 20.58
CA SER A 188 -17.02 4.04 19.63
C SER A 188 -17.37 5.50 19.92
N LEU A 189 -17.50 6.29 18.87
CA LEU A 189 -18.02 7.67 18.92
C LEU A 189 -19.48 7.76 18.44
N GLY A 190 -20.03 6.69 17.87
CA GLY A 190 -21.32 6.70 17.18
C GLY A 190 -21.25 7.50 15.88
N ASP A 191 -22.35 8.16 15.51
CA ASP A 191 -22.40 9.09 14.39
C ASP A 191 -22.06 10.51 14.89
N ILE A 192 -20.89 11.02 14.48
CA ILE A 192 -20.43 12.38 14.81
C ILE A 192 -20.69 13.38 13.68
N SER A 193 -21.33 12.95 12.58
CA SER A 193 -21.64 13.75 11.40
C SER A 193 -23.06 13.47 10.89
N PRO A 194 -24.10 13.65 11.73
CA PRO A 194 -25.47 13.32 11.34
C PRO A 194 -25.96 14.19 10.19
N GLY A 195 -26.55 13.57 9.18
CA GLY A 195 -27.00 14.25 7.96
C GLY A 195 -25.88 14.57 6.96
N TRP A 196 -24.67 14.05 7.17
CA TRP A 196 -23.57 14.14 6.22
C TRP A 196 -23.30 12.78 5.60
N CYS A 197 -22.85 12.76 4.35
CA CYS A 197 -22.36 11.56 3.70
C CYS A 197 -20.96 11.80 3.16
N LEU A 198 -20.05 10.93 3.57
CA LEU A 198 -18.65 10.96 3.20
C LEU A 198 -18.50 10.37 1.80
N LEU A 199 -17.88 11.12 0.90
CA LEU A 199 -17.77 10.74 -0.51
C LEU A 199 -16.77 9.58 -0.68
N TYR A 200 -17.05 8.64 -1.59
CA TYR A 200 -16.31 7.36 -1.72
C TYR A 200 -14.88 7.53 -2.30
N SER A 201 -14.60 8.64 -2.98
CA SER A 201 -13.39 8.82 -3.80
C SER A 201 -12.51 10.01 -3.39
N GLU A 202 -12.76 10.66 -2.26
CA GLU A 202 -12.11 11.94 -1.95
C GLU A 202 -11.07 11.86 -0.83
N VAL A 203 -9.88 12.38 -1.16
CA VAL A 203 -8.69 12.53 -0.31
C VAL A 203 -9.04 13.23 1.01
N SER A 204 -8.55 12.70 2.13
CA SER A 204 -8.56 13.39 3.42
C SER A 204 -7.19 13.99 3.73
N VAL A 205 -7.19 15.13 4.42
CA VAL A 205 -5.93 15.78 4.83
C VAL A 205 -5.98 16.19 6.29
N SER A 206 -4.83 16.10 6.97
CA SER A 206 -4.67 16.60 8.34
C SER A 206 -4.08 18.01 8.33
N LEU A 207 -4.70 18.93 9.07
CA LEU A 207 -4.14 20.27 9.31
C LEU A 207 -4.35 20.69 10.76
N LYS A 208 -3.25 21.02 11.45
CA LYS A 208 -3.23 21.39 12.88
C LYS A 208 -3.86 20.33 13.79
N GLY A 209 -3.72 19.05 13.43
CA GLY A 209 -4.22 17.92 14.21
C GLY A 209 -5.70 17.59 14.02
N ASN A 210 -6.37 18.24 13.06
CA ASN A 210 -7.74 17.95 12.68
C ASN A 210 -7.79 17.43 11.24
N THR A 211 -8.76 16.55 10.96
CA THR A 211 -8.96 16.02 9.62
C THR A 211 -9.94 16.88 8.85
N TYR A 212 -9.66 17.12 7.57
CA TYR A 212 -10.53 17.79 6.62
C TYR A 212 -10.76 16.86 5.45
N MET A 213 -12.03 16.66 5.11
CA MET A 213 -12.44 15.82 3.99
C MET A 213 -13.64 16.45 3.30
N LEU A 214 -13.87 16.13 2.04
CA LEU A 214 -15.06 16.58 1.33
C LEU A 214 -16.24 15.63 1.63
N ALA A 215 -17.43 16.21 1.76
CA ALA A 215 -18.64 15.49 2.15
C ALA A 215 -19.89 16.17 1.58
N ILE A 216 -20.95 15.38 1.39
CA ILE A 216 -22.28 15.87 1.04
C ILE A 216 -23.04 16.24 2.31
N ASP A 217 -23.53 17.48 2.37
CA ASP A 217 -24.43 17.98 3.41
C ASP A 217 -25.89 17.74 3.00
N TYR A 218 -26.58 16.79 3.63
CA TYR A 218 -28.01 16.54 3.45
C TYR A 218 -28.90 17.35 4.41
N THR A 219 -28.31 18.14 5.32
CA THR A 219 -29.08 18.93 6.30
C THR A 219 -29.75 20.16 5.70
N LYS A 220 -29.43 20.51 4.44
CA LYS A 220 -29.95 21.69 3.72
C LYS A 220 -30.90 21.34 2.58
N PRO A 221 -32.16 20.91 2.85
CA PRO A 221 -33.13 20.64 1.79
C PRO A 221 -33.56 21.94 1.07
N PRO A 222 -33.85 21.90 -0.25
CA PRO A 222 -33.94 20.72 -1.11
C PRO A 222 -32.64 20.36 -1.86
N LEU A 223 -31.50 20.99 -1.53
CA LEU A 223 -30.26 20.90 -2.30
C LEU A 223 -29.15 20.31 -1.43
N SER A 224 -28.86 19.02 -1.59
CA SER A 224 -27.61 18.45 -1.07
C SER A 224 -26.44 19.18 -1.71
N VAL A 225 -25.51 19.69 -0.91
CA VAL A 225 -24.34 20.45 -1.39
C VAL A 225 -23.06 19.81 -0.90
N VAL A 226 -22.03 19.86 -1.72
CA VAL A 226 -20.67 19.45 -1.32
C VAL A 226 -20.07 20.56 -0.45
N SER A 227 -19.44 20.17 0.65
CA SER A 227 -18.71 21.06 1.55
C SER A 227 -17.51 20.33 2.14
N VAL A 228 -16.57 21.05 2.74
CA VAL A 228 -15.51 20.43 3.54
C VAL A 228 -16.05 20.16 4.94
N LEU A 229 -15.82 18.96 5.46
CA LEU A 229 -16.11 18.55 6.83
C LEU A 229 -14.80 18.50 7.62
N LYS A 230 -14.71 19.30 8.67
CA LYS A 230 -13.64 19.23 9.67
C LYS A 230 -14.04 18.24 10.75
N ILE A 231 -13.19 17.28 11.07
CA ILE A 231 -13.32 16.44 12.28
C ILE A 231 -12.33 16.96 13.32
N ASP A 232 -12.87 17.46 14.43
CA ASP A 232 -12.08 18.02 15.51
C ASP A 232 -11.75 16.95 16.56
N TYR A 233 -10.47 16.59 16.71
CA TYR A 233 -10.04 15.51 17.61
C TYR A 233 -10.03 15.89 19.09
N SER A 234 -10.13 17.19 19.39
CA SER A 234 -10.20 17.71 20.76
C SER A 234 -11.63 17.70 21.28
N THR A 235 -12.60 18.07 20.44
CA THR A 235 -14.03 18.07 20.79
C THR A 235 -14.79 16.81 20.35
N GLU A 236 -14.18 16.02 19.46
CA GLU A 236 -14.74 14.79 18.86
C GLU A 236 -16.04 15.03 18.12
N LYS A 237 -16.11 16.18 17.45
CA LYS A 237 -17.27 16.63 16.67
C LYS A 237 -16.86 17.01 15.26
N SER A 238 -17.82 16.90 14.35
CA SER A 238 -17.65 17.43 13.00
C SER A 238 -18.16 18.87 12.89
N VAL A 239 -17.50 19.67 12.05
CA VAL A 239 -17.85 21.07 11.77
C VAL A 239 -17.75 21.30 10.27
N ALA A 240 -18.80 21.89 9.69
CA ALA A 240 -18.81 22.27 8.29
C ALA A 240 -17.88 23.46 8.03
N VAL A 241 -17.06 23.34 7.00
CA VAL A 241 -16.27 24.42 6.41
C VAL A 241 -16.82 24.66 5.00
N PRO A 242 -17.56 25.77 4.79
CA PRO A 242 -18.18 26.02 3.49
C PRO A 242 -17.13 26.21 2.41
N LEU A 243 -17.38 25.64 1.24
CA LEU A 243 -16.55 25.86 0.05
C LEU A 243 -16.69 27.30 -0.48
N PRO A 244 -15.74 27.77 -1.31
CA PRO A 244 -15.78 29.12 -1.88
C PRO A 244 -17.09 29.43 -2.63
N TYR A 245 -17.68 28.40 -3.23
CA TYR A 245 -19.04 28.42 -3.77
C TYR A 245 -19.68 27.05 -3.58
N GLN A 246 -20.99 27.03 -3.41
CA GLN A 246 -21.75 25.80 -3.20
C GLN A 246 -22.16 25.20 -4.55
N CYS A 247 -21.98 23.89 -4.68
CA CYS A 247 -22.47 23.12 -5.80
C CYS A 247 -23.03 21.79 -5.31
N ARG A 248 -23.95 21.19 -6.09
CA ARG A 248 -24.50 19.86 -5.76
C ARG A 248 -23.47 18.76 -5.96
N THR A 249 -22.69 18.88 -7.03
CA THR A 249 -21.65 17.94 -7.45
C THR A 249 -20.57 18.74 -8.16
N PHE A 250 -19.36 18.19 -8.20
CA PHE A 250 -18.25 18.73 -8.97
C PHE A 250 -17.81 17.67 -9.97
N GLU A 251 -17.45 18.10 -11.18
CA GLU A 251 -16.74 17.27 -12.16
C GLU A 251 -15.34 16.89 -11.65
N THR A 252 -14.71 17.71 -10.83
CA THR A 252 -13.46 17.33 -10.17
C THR A 252 -13.34 18.11 -8.88
N SER A 253 -13.07 17.41 -7.78
CA SER A 253 -12.84 18.00 -6.48
C SER A 253 -11.72 17.28 -5.74
N CYS A 254 -10.73 18.04 -5.29
CA CYS A 254 -9.66 17.51 -4.45
C CYS A 254 -9.27 18.53 -3.39
N ILE A 255 -8.77 18.07 -2.25
CA ILE A 255 -8.30 18.89 -1.14
C ILE A 255 -6.83 18.62 -0.85
N SER A 256 -6.07 19.67 -0.53
CA SER A 256 -4.65 19.58 -0.18
C SER A 256 -4.28 20.63 0.86
N VAL A 257 -3.10 20.48 1.49
CA VAL A 257 -2.57 21.39 2.50
C VAL A 257 -1.42 22.21 1.94
N VAL A 258 -1.50 23.52 2.10
CA VAL A 258 -0.45 24.44 1.69
C VAL A 258 0.37 24.88 2.89
N ARG A 259 1.66 24.50 2.85
CA ARG A 259 2.69 24.91 3.81
C ARG A 259 2.34 24.68 5.30
N GLU A 260 1.55 23.65 5.62
CA GLU A 260 1.06 23.36 6.99
C GLU A 260 0.27 24.51 7.65
N GLU A 261 -0.27 25.45 6.86
CA GLU A 261 -0.94 26.65 7.38
C GLU A 261 -2.33 26.90 6.80
N LYS A 262 -2.59 26.44 5.57
CA LYS A 262 -3.82 26.72 4.84
C LYS A 262 -4.34 25.45 4.18
N LEU A 263 -5.65 25.41 3.92
CA LEU A 263 -6.25 24.42 3.04
C LEU A 263 -6.27 24.96 1.61
N SER A 264 -6.20 24.05 0.65
CA SER A 264 -6.44 24.33 -0.75
C SER A 264 -7.44 23.34 -1.31
N VAL A 265 -8.28 23.82 -2.23
CA VAL A 265 -9.20 22.97 -2.98
C VAL A 265 -9.05 23.24 -4.47
N LEU A 266 -9.04 22.17 -5.23
CA LEU A 266 -9.16 22.18 -6.68
C LEU A 266 -10.61 21.84 -7.00
N LEU A 267 -11.30 22.72 -7.73
CA LEU A 267 -12.72 22.58 -8.05
C LEU A 267 -12.97 22.80 -9.55
N GLN A 268 -13.55 21.81 -10.20
CA GLN A 268 -14.11 21.89 -11.54
C GLN A 268 -15.61 21.57 -11.47
N ARG A 269 -16.44 22.46 -12.02
CA ARG A 269 -17.89 22.35 -11.87
C ARG A 269 -18.48 21.30 -12.80
N ASP A 270 -18.25 21.47 -14.10
CA ASP A 270 -18.80 20.66 -15.17
C ASP A 270 -17.67 20.39 -16.18
N LYS A 271 -17.76 19.30 -16.94
CA LYS A 271 -16.83 19.00 -18.04
C LYS A 271 -16.64 20.19 -18.98
N GLY A 272 -15.39 20.55 -19.25
CA GLY A 272 -15.01 21.70 -20.09
C GLY A 272 -15.06 23.07 -19.38
N SER A 273 -15.47 23.13 -18.11
CA SER A 273 -15.32 24.34 -17.30
C SER A 273 -13.87 24.51 -16.85
N LYS A 274 -13.44 25.78 -16.68
CA LYS A 274 -12.14 26.10 -16.06
C LYS A 274 -12.03 25.42 -14.69
N THR A 275 -10.92 24.73 -14.45
CA THR A 275 -10.56 24.23 -13.12
C THR A 275 -10.01 25.39 -12.29
N LYS A 276 -10.51 25.54 -11.07
CA LYS A 276 -10.15 26.66 -10.18
C LYS A 276 -9.49 26.15 -8.92
N ILE A 277 -8.38 26.78 -8.54
CA ILE A 277 -7.70 26.51 -7.27
C ILE A 277 -8.01 27.64 -6.29
N TRP A 278 -8.46 27.24 -5.11
CA TRP A 278 -8.77 28.14 -4.00
C TRP A 278 -7.92 27.78 -2.79
N VAL A 279 -7.51 28.80 -2.05
CA VAL A 279 -6.72 28.65 -0.83
C VAL A 279 -7.36 29.44 0.29
N THR A 280 -7.38 28.87 1.49
CA THR A 280 -7.92 29.55 2.67
C THR A 280 -6.99 30.64 3.20
N ASN A 281 -7.51 31.56 4.01
CA ASN A 281 -6.65 32.23 4.99
C ASN A 281 -5.96 31.21 5.91
N LYS A 282 -4.94 31.65 6.64
CA LYS A 282 -4.25 30.82 7.64
C LYS A 282 -5.26 30.26 8.64
N ILE A 283 -5.18 28.96 8.89
CA ILE A 283 -6.00 28.24 9.86
C ILE A 283 -5.16 27.97 11.10
N ASP A 284 -5.59 28.54 12.21
CA ASP A 284 -5.00 28.38 13.54
C ASP A 284 -6.06 28.45 14.64
N ASP A 285 -5.62 28.35 15.89
CA ASP A 285 -6.47 28.37 17.09
C ASP A 285 -7.26 29.69 17.25
N THR A 286 -6.89 30.77 16.55
CA THR A 286 -7.55 32.09 16.61
C THR A 286 -8.51 32.34 15.44
N THR A 287 -8.55 31.42 14.48
CA THR A 287 -9.33 31.59 13.25
C THR A 287 -10.81 31.37 13.51
N ALA A 288 -11.57 32.46 13.64
CA ALA A 288 -13.02 32.40 13.86
C ALA A 288 -13.82 32.05 12.58
N VAL A 289 -13.31 32.47 11.41
CA VAL A 289 -13.99 32.28 10.11
C VAL A 289 -12.95 31.87 9.07
N VAL A 290 -13.27 30.82 8.32
CA VAL A 290 -12.49 30.38 7.15
C VAL A 290 -13.00 31.11 5.92
N SER A 291 -12.09 31.75 5.20
CA SER A 291 -12.34 32.50 3.96
C SER A 291 -11.47 31.95 2.84
N TRP A 292 -11.99 31.94 1.63
CA TRP A 292 -11.30 31.40 0.46
C TRP A 292 -10.89 32.49 -0.50
N SER A 293 -9.70 32.36 -1.06
CA SER A 293 -9.16 33.22 -2.12
C SER A 293 -8.79 32.38 -3.32
N LYS A 294 -9.16 32.83 -4.52
CA LYS A 294 -8.80 32.14 -5.76
C LYS A 294 -7.34 32.46 -6.08
N VAL A 295 -6.52 31.43 -6.29
CA VAL A 295 -5.11 31.61 -6.66
C VAL A 295 -5.00 31.80 -8.17
N PHE A 296 -5.44 30.80 -8.93
CA PHE A 296 -5.57 30.88 -10.40
C PHE A 296 -6.63 29.90 -10.91
N ALA A 297 -6.91 29.96 -12.20
CA ALA A 297 -7.78 29.04 -12.91
C ALA A 297 -7.14 28.68 -14.25
N PHE A 298 -7.28 27.44 -14.67
CA PHE A 298 -6.66 26.91 -15.88
C PHE A 298 -7.66 26.05 -16.65
N ASP A 299 -7.39 25.89 -17.95
CA ASP A 299 -8.16 25.05 -18.85
C ASP A 299 -7.30 23.85 -19.24
N LEU A 300 -7.79 22.64 -19.01
CA LEU A 300 -7.17 21.45 -19.54
C LEU A 300 -7.75 21.17 -20.93
N SER A 301 -6.93 20.64 -21.83
CA SER A 301 -7.44 20.14 -23.11
C SER A 301 -8.52 19.07 -22.86
N PRO A 302 -9.56 18.96 -23.70
CA PRO A 302 -10.58 17.92 -23.57
C PRO A 302 -10.00 16.50 -23.53
N ASP A 303 -8.82 16.31 -24.13
CA ASP A 303 -8.10 15.04 -24.18
C ASP A 303 -7.28 14.74 -22.90
N LEU A 304 -7.20 15.70 -21.97
CA LEU A 304 -6.48 15.58 -20.71
C LEU A 304 -7.43 15.88 -19.54
N GLU A 305 -8.17 14.87 -19.12
CA GLU A 305 -9.03 14.96 -17.93
C GLU A 305 -8.19 14.67 -16.69
N ILE A 306 -8.29 15.54 -15.67
CA ILE A 306 -7.78 15.22 -14.34
C ILE A 306 -8.77 14.21 -13.73
N PRO A 307 -8.37 12.95 -13.45
CA PRO A 307 -9.30 11.98 -12.88
C PRO A 307 -9.71 12.38 -11.46
N HIS A 308 -10.88 11.91 -11.02
CA HIS A 308 -11.49 12.24 -9.73
C HIS A 308 -10.69 11.78 -8.49
N GLU A 309 -9.58 11.07 -8.66
CA GLU A 309 -8.96 10.23 -7.62
C GLU A 309 -7.47 10.53 -7.37
N GLY A 310 -6.96 11.68 -7.85
CA GLY A 310 -5.57 12.06 -7.65
C GLY A 310 -5.33 13.02 -6.50
N SER A 311 -4.05 13.26 -6.22
CA SER A 311 -3.58 14.17 -5.17
C SER A 311 -2.72 15.27 -5.77
N PHE A 312 -2.74 16.45 -5.15
CA PHE A 312 -2.04 17.61 -5.69
C PHE A 312 -1.26 18.40 -4.64
N LEU A 313 -0.23 19.10 -5.13
CA LEU A 313 0.54 20.09 -4.40
C LEU A 313 0.40 21.45 -5.10
N LEU A 314 0.41 22.52 -4.32
CA LEU A 314 0.31 23.88 -4.83
C LEU A 314 1.52 24.70 -4.36
N ASP A 315 2.24 25.27 -5.31
CA ASP A 315 3.15 26.38 -5.06
C ASP A 315 2.41 27.71 -5.25
N GLU A 316 2.02 28.36 -4.14
CA GLU A 316 1.32 29.65 -4.16
C GLU A 316 2.14 30.78 -4.78
N GLU A 317 3.47 30.76 -4.61
CA GLU A 317 4.34 31.86 -5.06
C GLU A 317 4.56 31.79 -6.57
N LYS A 318 4.82 30.58 -7.08
CA LYS A 318 5.00 30.33 -8.50
C LYS A 318 3.70 30.14 -9.26
N LYS A 319 2.58 29.96 -8.54
CA LYS A 319 1.27 29.57 -9.09
C LYS A 319 1.36 28.34 -9.99
N VAL A 320 2.00 27.30 -9.47
CA VAL A 320 2.14 26.01 -10.16
C VAL A 320 1.41 24.94 -9.36
N LEU A 321 0.53 24.22 -10.05
CA LEU A 321 -0.08 22.99 -9.58
C LEU A 321 0.81 21.82 -9.98
N VAL A 322 1.13 20.96 -9.02
CA VAL A 322 1.69 19.63 -9.28
C VAL A 322 0.60 18.62 -9.00
N TYR A 323 0.10 17.95 -10.02
CA TYR A 323 -0.94 16.93 -9.92
C TYR A 323 -0.35 15.57 -10.23
N CYS A 324 -0.59 14.58 -9.37
CA CYS A 324 -0.13 13.22 -9.59
C CYS A 324 -1.31 12.31 -9.90
N ASP A 325 -1.15 11.50 -10.94
CA ASP A 325 -2.19 10.63 -11.47
C ASP A 325 -1.63 9.28 -11.91
N THR A 326 -2.50 8.26 -11.97
CA THR A 326 -2.20 6.94 -12.52
C THR A 326 -3.11 6.66 -13.71
N LEU A 327 -2.54 6.59 -14.91
CA LEU A 327 -3.25 6.16 -16.10
C LEU A 327 -3.20 4.64 -16.25
N ILE A 328 -4.32 4.05 -16.65
CA ILE A 328 -4.41 2.66 -17.11
C ILE A 328 -4.34 2.70 -18.63
N ASP A 329 -3.33 2.09 -19.24
CA ASP A 329 -3.31 1.96 -20.70
C ASP A 329 -4.38 0.94 -21.12
N VAL A 330 -5.30 1.37 -21.97
CA VAL A 330 -6.45 0.54 -22.39
C VAL A 330 -6.09 -0.29 -23.63
N GLU A 331 -4.98 0.04 -24.31
CA GLU A 331 -4.54 -0.64 -25.54
C GLU A 331 -3.59 -1.82 -25.26
N ASP A 332 -2.78 -1.74 -24.19
CA ASP A 332 -1.96 -2.84 -23.68
C ASP A 332 -2.53 -3.31 -22.32
N GLU A 333 -3.25 -4.44 -22.31
CA GLU A 333 -3.87 -5.04 -21.11
C GLU A 333 -2.83 -5.29 -19.98
N GLY A 334 -2.57 -4.29 -19.14
CA GLY A 334 -1.85 -4.44 -17.87
C GLY A 334 -0.88 -3.32 -17.46
N ASP A 335 -0.48 -2.42 -18.37
CA ASP A 335 0.53 -1.40 -18.03
C ASP A 335 -0.12 -0.14 -17.45
N THR A 336 0.24 0.19 -16.21
CA THR A 336 -0.17 1.42 -15.54
C THR A 336 0.96 2.42 -15.55
N LYS A 337 0.67 3.66 -15.93
CA LYS A 337 1.66 4.74 -16.06
C LYS A 337 1.37 5.84 -15.06
N ASN A 338 2.38 6.21 -14.29
CA ASN A 338 2.27 7.34 -13.37
C ASN A 338 2.80 8.60 -14.03
N ILE A 339 1.96 9.63 -14.03
CA ILE A 339 2.27 10.91 -14.65
C ILE A 339 2.13 12.00 -13.59
N ILE A 340 3.16 12.85 -13.51
CA ILE A 340 3.07 14.10 -12.78
C ILE A 340 2.85 15.23 -13.78
N TYR A 341 1.74 15.92 -13.62
CA TYR A 341 1.38 17.10 -14.37
C TYR A 341 1.81 18.35 -13.62
N PHE A 342 2.49 19.23 -14.33
CA PHE A 342 2.76 20.59 -13.88
C PHE A 342 1.87 21.53 -14.67
N VAL A 343 1.02 22.27 -13.96
CA VAL A 343 0.06 23.19 -14.57
C VAL A 343 0.24 24.59 -14.01
N GLY A 344 0.57 25.53 -14.90
CA GLY A 344 0.69 26.95 -14.58
C GLY A 344 -0.60 27.73 -14.82
N GLU A 345 -0.56 29.03 -14.50
CA GLU A 345 -1.66 29.98 -14.78
C GLU A 345 -1.88 30.21 -16.30
N ASP A 346 -0.87 29.92 -17.12
CA ASP A 346 -0.92 29.96 -18.59
C ASP A 346 -1.68 28.78 -19.20
N SER A 347 -2.18 27.84 -18.38
CA SER A 347 -2.80 26.57 -18.79
C SER A 347 -1.87 25.66 -19.59
N ILE A 348 -0.55 25.91 -19.57
CA ILE A 348 0.41 25.02 -20.19
C ILE A 348 0.61 23.84 -19.25
N VAL A 349 0.33 22.64 -19.76
CA VAL A 349 0.57 21.39 -19.04
C VAL A 349 1.91 20.82 -19.48
N THR A 350 2.83 20.68 -18.52
CA THR A 350 4.06 19.92 -18.72
C THR A 350 3.92 18.58 -18.02
N THR A 351 4.14 17.49 -18.74
CA THR A 351 4.14 16.14 -18.19
C THR A 351 5.56 15.67 -17.96
N VAL A 352 5.79 15.07 -16.79
CA VAL A 352 7.01 14.30 -16.53
C VAL A 352 6.61 12.85 -16.37
N ASP A 353 7.13 12.03 -17.28
CA ASP A 353 6.96 10.59 -17.27
C ASP A 353 7.94 9.94 -16.29
N PHE A 354 7.40 9.15 -15.36
CA PHE A 354 8.18 8.24 -14.53
C PHE A 354 8.03 6.88 -15.16
N GLY A 355 9.09 6.43 -15.83
CA GLY A 355 9.06 5.25 -16.70
C GLY A 355 8.26 4.07 -16.15
N VAL A 356 7.68 3.32 -17.09
CA VAL A 356 6.72 2.20 -17.03
C VAL A 356 6.93 1.18 -15.88
N ASP A 357 8.11 1.17 -15.26
CA ASP A 357 8.55 0.18 -14.29
C ASP A 357 8.63 0.65 -12.82
N LYS A 358 7.93 1.71 -12.35
CA LYS A 358 8.19 2.19 -10.96
C LYS A 358 6.99 2.50 -10.05
N VAL A 359 5.78 2.76 -10.54
CA VAL A 359 4.65 3.17 -9.68
C VAL A 359 3.30 2.51 -10.07
N GLN A 360 2.42 2.18 -9.11
CA GLN A 360 1.12 1.51 -9.30
C GLN A 360 0.01 2.30 -8.59
N VAL A 361 -1.22 2.12 -9.10
CA VAL A 361 -2.54 2.61 -8.66
C VAL A 361 -2.67 2.77 -7.15
N CYS A 362 -2.63 4.01 -6.65
CA CYS A 362 -3.04 4.35 -5.28
C CYS A 362 -3.73 5.71 -5.24
N TRP A 363 -4.76 5.84 -4.39
CA TRP A 363 -5.66 6.99 -4.28
C TRP A 363 -4.98 8.25 -3.67
N HIS A 364 -3.75 8.11 -3.14
CA HIS A 364 -2.95 9.17 -2.51
C HIS A 364 -1.48 9.16 -2.99
N ALA A 365 -1.29 9.36 -4.29
CA ALA A 365 0.03 9.21 -4.91
C ALA A 365 1.10 10.21 -4.43
N ILE A 366 0.76 11.46 -4.05
CA ILE A 366 1.71 12.48 -3.59
C ILE A 366 1.24 13.22 -2.34
N LEU A 367 2.14 13.41 -1.38
CA LEU A 367 1.86 14.13 -0.12
C LEU A 367 2.98 15.06 0.31
N ASN A 368 2.60 16.15 0.98
CA ASN A 368 3.52 17.13 1.56
C ASN A 368 3.88 16.76 3.00
N TYR A 369 4.97 16.03 3.19
CA TYR A 369 5.46 15.62 4.50
C TYR A 369 6.32 16.72 5.15
N VAL A 370 6.04 17.02 6.42
CA VAL A 370 6.87 17.94 7.21
C VAL A 370 7.52 17.17 8.35
N PRO A 371 8.83 16.92 8.29
CA PRO A 371 9.51 16.16 9.33
C PRO A 371 9.36 16.78 10.72
N SER A 372 9.06 15.96 11.72
CA SER A 372 8.91 16.37 13.11
C SER A 372 9.69 15.44 14.05
N LEU A 373 10.20 16.02 15.13
CA LEU A 373 10.79 15.26 16.25
C LEU A 373 9.73 14.67 17.19
N ASP A 374 8.44 14.87 16.89
CA ASP A 374 7.34 14.33 17.69
C ASP A 374 7.44 12.82 17.84
N LYS A 375 7.13 12.38 19.06
CA LYS A 375 7.24 10.99 19.49
C LYS A 375 5.92 10.27 19.36
N ILE A 376 5.98 9.04 18.85
CA ILE A 376 4.84 8.13 18.87
C ILE A 376 4.87 7.44 20.23
N LYS A 377 3.87 7.71 21.08
CA LYS A 377 3.77 7.05 22.39
C LYS A 377 3.78 5.53 22.18
N ARG A 378 4.55 4.81 22.99
CA ARG A 378 4.59 3.33 23.00
C ARG A 378 3.62 2.75 24.04
N PRO A 379 3.09 1.53 23.84
CA PRO A 379 2.28 0.84 24.84
C PRO A 379 2.99 0.76 26.19
N GLN A 380 2.25 1.00 27.28
CA GLN A 380 2.82 0.90 28.64
C GLN A 380 3.16 -0.57 28.93
N GLY A 381 4.46 -0.89 29.06
CA GLY A 381 4.93 -2.24 29.38
C GLY A 381 6.21 -2.68 28.64
N LYS A 382 6.51 -2.10 27.47
CA LYS A 382 7.68 -2.47 26.63
C LYS A 382 8.91 -1.56 26.75
N ARG A 383 8.87 -0.56 27.66
CA ARG A 383 9.85 0.55 27.77
C ARG A 383 11.32 0.14 27.90
N LYS A 384 11.66 -1.05 28.41
CA LYS A 384 13.07 -1.43 28.70
C LYS A 384 13.68 -2.46 27.75
N ARG A 385 12.88 -3.39 27.17
CA ARG A 385 13.43 -4.48 26.34
C ARG A 385 13.75 -4.04 24.91
N ASP A 386 12.87 -3.24 24.31
CA ASP A 386 12.96 -2.92 22.88
C ASP A 386 14.00 -1.82 22.58
N HIS A 387 14.29 -0.92 23.55
CA HIS A 387 15.36 0.06 23.42
C HIS A 387 16.73 -0.62 23.36
N ALA A 388 16.97 -1.58 24.27
CA ALA A 388 18.19 -2.39 24.27
C ALA A 388 18.31 -3.27 23.01
N PHE A 389 17.18 -3.80 22.49
CA PHE A 389 17.16 -4.59 21.27
C PHE A 389 17.46 -3.77 20.01
N GLN A 390 16.97 -2.53 19.93
CA GLN A 390 17.23 -1.64 18.80
C GLN A 390 18.67 -1.11 18.83
N GLU A 391 19.18 -0.70 20.00
CA GLU A 391 20.61 -0.35 20.16
C GLU A 391 21.52 -1.52 19.80
N ALA A 392 21.15 -2.76 20.19
CA ALA A 392 21.88 -3.96 19.83
C ALA A 392 21.82 -4.28 18.34
N LYS A 393 20.68 -4.08 17.66
CA LYS A 393 20.57 -4.23 16.20
C LYS A 393 21.38 -3.19 15.44
N ASP A 394 21.35 -1.94 15.87
CA ASP A 394 22.11 -0.85 15.25
C ASP A 394 23.62 -1.05 15.48
N TRP A 395 24.01 -1.61 16.64
CA TRP A 395 25.38 -2.01 16.93
C TRP A 395 25.84 -3.26 16.14
N MET A 396 24.96 -4.26 15.96
CA MET A 396 25.25 -5.47 15.17
C MET A 396 25.41 -5.12 13.68
N ALA A 397 24.51 -4.30 13.13
CA ALA A 397 24.59 -3.84 11.74
C ALA A 397 25.86 -3.02 11.45
N ALA A 398 26.43 -2.36 12.46
CA ALA A 398 27.69 -1.66 12.35
C ALA A 398 28.93 -2.57 12.44
N ASN A 399 28.80 -3.84 12.85
CA ASN A 399 29.93 -4.69 13.25
C ASN A 399 29.98 -6.12 12.67
N THR A 400 28.98 -6.62 11.94
CA THR A 400 29.04 -8.00 11.41
C THR A 400 29.79 -8.09 10.08
N LYS A 401 30.93 -8.81 10.11
CA LYS A 401 31.49 -9.56 8.98
C LYS A 401 30.84 -10.94 8.95
N ASP A 402 30.57 -11.44 7.74
CA ASP A 402 29.97 -12.74 7.46
C ASP A 402 30.62 -13.87 8.27
N ASP A 403 29.79 -14.69 8.92
CA ASP A 403 29.97 -16.15 9.02
C ASP A 403 28.71 -16.83 9.61
N ASP A 404 28.35 -17.94 8.98
CA ASP A 404 27.19 -18.81 9.22
C ASP A 404 27.50 -19.86 10.31
N PRO A 405 26.54 -20.31 11.15
CA PRO A 405 26.39 -21.77 11.30
C PRO A 405 24.99 -22.32 11.65
N LEU A 406 24.63 -23.41 10.96
CA LEU A 406 24.13 -24.75 11.38
C LEU A 406 23.38 -24.92 12.73
N VAL A 407 22.26 -25.67 12.71
CA VAL A 407 22.07 -27.03 13.31
C VAL A 407 20.57 -27.45 13.49
N GLU A 408 20.29 -28.68 13.00
CA GLU A 408 19.36 -29.78 13.36
C GLU A 408 17.83 -29.63 13.63
N SER A 409 17.10 -30.58 13.03
CA SER A 409 15.66 -30.83 13.13
C SER A 409 15.35 -32.17 13.84
N VAL A 410 14.25 -32.23 14.61
CA VAL A 410 13.61 -33.49 15.06
C VAL A 410 12.09 -33.41 14.83
N ARG A 411 11.51 -34.46 14.20
CA ARG A 411 10.07 -34.68 14.00
C ARG A 411 9.58 -35.87 14.86
N ILE A 412 8.31 -35.85 15.28
CA ILE A 412 7.52 -37.06 15.62
C ILE A 412 6.09 -36.91 15.06
N PRO A 413 5.47 -37.97 14.49
CA PRO A 413 4.23 -37.90 13.72
C PRO A 413 2.98 -38.32 14.52
N ILE A 414 1.80 -37.93 14.03
CA ILE A 414 0.53 -38.57 14.40
C ILE A 414 -0.33 -38.73 13.13
N ASN A 415 -0.62 -39.98 12.78
CA ASN A 415 -1.73 -40.36 11.89
C ASN A 415 -3.04 -40.36 12.70
N PRO A 416 -4.17 -40.07 12.06
CA PRO A 416 -5.17 -41.13 11.98
C PRO A 416 -5.90 -41.20 10.63
N THR A 417 -6.11 -42.44 10.20
CA THR A 417 -7.00 -42.91 9.14
C THR A 417 -8.48 -42.69 9.50
N PHE A 418 -9.27 -42.15 8.57
CA PHE A 418 -10.70 -42.44 8.40
C PHE A 418 -11.09 -42.25 6.93
N THR A 419 -11.75 -43.24 6.35
CA THR A 419 -12.24 -43.27 4.98
C THR A 419 -13.29 -42.19 4.74
N ARG A 420 -12.95 -41.17 3.93
CA ARG A 420 -13.90 -40.20 3.36
C ARG A 420 -13.87 -40.33 1.85
N ASP A 421 -15.01 -40.12 1.20
CA ASP A 421 -15.14 -39.96 -0.24
C ASP A 421 -13.93 -39.20 -0.78
N THR A 422 -13.10 -39.88 -1.58
CA THR A 422 -11.90 -39.27 -2.12
C THR A 422 -12.34 -38.14 -3.05
N PRO A 423 -11.95 -36.89 -2.78
CA PRO A 423 -12.27 -35.78 -3.67
C PRO A 423 -11.66 -36.03 -5.06
N PRO A 424 -12.19 -35.39 -6.12
CA PRO A 424 -11.59 -35.45 -7.45
C PRO A 424 -10.09 -35.11 -7.39
N GLU A 425 -9.32 -35.66 -8.31
CA GLU A 425 -7.86 -35.46 -8.37
C GLU A 425 -7.46 -34.86 -9.72
N CYS A 426 -6.66 -33.80 -9.69
CA CYS A 426 -6.06 -33.17 -10.87
C CYS A 426 -4.63 -33.68 -11.06
N GLN A 427 -4.41 -34.45 -12.11
CA GLN A 427 -3.09 -34.92 -12.54
C GLN A 427 -2.44 -33.85 -13.42
N ILE A 428 -1.17 -33.52 -13.17
CA ILE A 428 -0.42 -32.49 -13.91
C ILE A 428 0.93 -33.02 -14.40
N ASP A 429 1.42 -32.51 -15.53
CA ASP A 429 2.74 -32.83 -16.09
C ASP A 429 3.28 -31.71 -17.00
N GLY A 430 4.55 -31.37 -16.83
CA GLY A 430 5.30 -30.41 -17.64
C GLY A 430 6.26 -31.09 -18.63
N SER A 431 6.09 -30.83 -19.91
CA SER A 431 6.96 -31.35 -20.97
C SER A 431 8.02 -30.33 -21.38
N TRP A 432 9.28 -30.63 -21.09
CA TRP A 432 10.43 -29.78 -21.45
C TRP A 432 11.52 -30.57 -22.21
N HIS A 433 12.19 -29.94 -23.18
CA HIS A 433 13.36 -30.50 -23.85
C HIS A 433 14.33 -29.39 -24.27
N ALA A 434 15.63 -29.59 -24.06
CA ALA A 434 16.63 -28.55 -24.23
C ALA A 434 16.73 -28.02 -25.68
N SER A 435 16.48 -28.87 -26.67
CA SER A 435 16.53 -28.49 -28.09
C SER A 435 15.27 -27.80 -28.61
N ASP A 436 14.17 -27.83 -27.85
CA ASP A 436 12.89 -27.30 -28.28
C ASP A 436 12.79 -25.82 -27.89
N THR A 437 12.00 -25.04 -28.65
CA THR A 437 11.72 -23.63 -28.32
C THR A 437 10.48 -23.46 -27.44
N LEU A 438 9.72 -24.53 -27.24
CA LEU A 438 8.45 -24.54 -26.49
C LEU A 438 8.49 -25.55 -25.35
N SER A 439 7.77 -25.23 -24.27
CA SER A 439 7.35 -26.17 -23.24
C SER A 439 5.90 -26.58 -23.50
N GLY A 440 5.55 -27.81 -23.14
CA GLY A 440 4.17 -28.28 -23.12
C GLY A 440 3.68 -28.42 -21.68
N HIS A 441 2.42 -28.09 -21.43
CA HIS A 441 1.78 -28.17 -20.13
C HIS A 441 0.49 -29.00 -20.29
N GLY A 442 0.33 -30.03 -19.47
CA GLY A 442 -0.82 -30.92 -19.53
C GLY A 442 -1.40 -31.16 -18.14
N TRP A 443 -2.73 -31.06 -18.03
CA TRP A 443 -3.43 -31.45 -16.81
C TRP A 443 -4.80 -32.05 -17.07
N ILE A 444 -5.27 -32.91 -16.18
CA ILE A 444 -6.57 -33.58 -16.28
C ILE A 444 -7.18 -33.84 -14.91
N VAL A 445 -8.46 -33.51 -14.74
CA VAL A 445 -9.24 -33.78 -13.53
C VAL A 445 -10.00 -35.08 -13.69
N MET A 446 -9.75 -36.01 -12.78
CA MET A 446 -10.39 -37.32 -12.72
C MET A 446 -11.37 -37.38 -11.54
N ASP A 447 -12.59 -37.83 -11.80
CA ASP A 447 -13.55 -38.24 -10.78
C ASP A 447 -13.88 -39.73 -10.98
N LYS A 448 -13.46 -40.58 -10.02
CA LYS A 448 -13.71 -42.03 -10.02
C LYS A 448 -13.46 -42.70 -11.39
N GLU A 449 -12.31 -42.42 -12.00
CA GLU A 449 -11.86 -42.88 -13.34
C GLU A 449 -12.47 -42.19 -14.57
N THR A 450 -13.32 -41.18 -14.39
CA THR A 450 -13.86 -40.40 -15.51
C THR A 450 -13.15 -39.04 -15.64
N PRO A 451 -12.63 -38.69 -16.84
CA PRO A 451 -12.08 -37.36 -17.07
C PRO A 451 -13.21 -36.34 -17.13
N THR A 452 -13.16 -35.32 -16.26
CA THR A 452 -14.22 -34.31 -16.15
C THR A 452 -13.82 -32.95 -16.71
N LEU A 453 -12.51 -32.68 -16.83
CA LEU A 453 -11.96 -31.47 -17.40
C LEU A 453 -10.48 -31.71 -17.70
N MET A 454 -9.97 -31.19 -18.80
CA MET A 454 -8.55 -31.25 -19.14
C MET A 454 -8.06 -29.93 -19.73
N GLY A 455 -6.76 -29.70 -19.57
CA GLY A 455 -6.06 -28.59 -20.20
C GLY A 455 -4.80 -29.06 -20.90
N LEU A 456 -4.53 -28.50 -22.08
CA LEU A 456 -3.25 -28.58 -22.75
C LEU A 456 -2.85 -27.23 -23.34
N LYS A 457 -1.63 -26.80 -23.04
CA LYS A 457 -1.06 -25.52 -23.43
C LYS A 457 0.37 -25.70 -23.88
N SER A 458 0.80 -24.88 -24.84
CA SER A 458 2.21 -24.69 -25.12
C SER A 458 2.61 -23.25 -24.88
N SER A 459 3.79 -23.06 -24.29
CA SER A 459 4.36 -21.76 -23.95
C SER A 459 5.80 -21.69 -24.45
N ARG A 460 6.41 -20.50 -24.41
CA ARG A 460 7.84 -20.37 -24.66
C ARG A 460 8.59 -21.17 -23.60
N ARG A 461 9.63 -21.91 -24.02
CA ARG A 461 10.33 -22.84 -23.13
C ARG A 461 10.95 -22.11 -21.93
N GLY A 462 10.56 -22.52 -20.72
CA GLY A 462 11.20 -22.11 -19.47
C GLY A 462 12.65 -22.58 -19.33
N LEU A 463 13.33 -22.11 -18.30
CA LEU A 463 14.77 -22.34 -18.08
C LEU A 463 15.08 -23.78 -17.70
N SER A 464 14.14 -24.51 -17.08
CA SER A 464 14.37 -25.88 -16.61
C SER A 464 13.12 -26.79 -16.74
N PRO A 465 13.31 -28.12 -16.71
CA PRO A 465 12.19 -29.06 -16.58
C PRO A 465 11.32 -28.77 -15.35
N LEU A 466 11.94 -28.50 -14.20
CA LEU A 466 11.22 -28.19 -12.96
C LEU A 466 10.34 -26.94 -13.08
N GLN A 467 10.80 -25.92 -13.79
CA GLN A 467 9.98 -24.72 -14.06
C GLN A 467 8.77 -25.08 -14.92
N ALA A 468 8.91 -25.93 -15.95
CA ALA A 468 7.78 -26.36 -16.77
C ALA A 468 6.75 -27.18 -15.98
N GLU A 469 7.21 -28.04 -15.06
CA GLU A 469 6.34 -28.78 -14.12
C GLU A 469 5.58 -27.81 -13.21
N PHE A 470 6.28 -26.81 -12.66
CA PHE A 470 5.68 -25.86 -11.73
C PHE A 470 4.71 -24.90 -12.42
N GLU A 471 5.05 -24.36 -13.59
CA GLU A 471 4.16 -23.57 -14.42
C GLU A 471 2.89 -24.34 -14.81
N THR A 472 2.99 -25.67 -15.01
CA THR A 472 1.82 -26.52 -15.26
C THR A 472 0.90 -26.56 -14.05
N LEU A 473 1.44 -26.69 -12.84
CA LEU A 473 0.65 -26.61 -11.60
C LEU A 473 -0.07 -25.26 -11.47
N LEU A 474 0.65 -24.16 -11.66
CA LEU A 474 0.10 -22.81 -11.57
C LEU A 474 -1.04 -22.60 -12.56
N TRP A 475 -0.81 -22.97 -13.82
CA TRP A 475 -1.80 -22.84 -14.86
C TRP A 475 -3.03 -23.72 -14.61
N ALA A 476 -2.85 -24.97 -14.13
CA ALA A 476 -3.96 -25.82 -13.73
C ALA A 476 -4.78 -25.17 -12.60
N MET A 477 -4.12 -24.60 -11.60
CA MET A 477 -4.79 -23.90 -10.49
C MET A 477 -5.62 -22.70 -10.98
N GLU A 478 -5.07 -21.86 -11.86
CA GLU A 478 -5.80 -20.73 -12.47
C GLU A 478 -7.07 -21.18 -13.19
N CYS A 479 -6.97 -22.20 -14.07
CA CYS A 479 -8.12 -22.72 -14.81
C CYS A 479 -9.16 -23.37 -13.90
N LEU A 480 -8.75 -24.03 -12.83
CA LEU A 480 -9.68 -24.65 -11.90
C LEU A 480 -10.41 -23.61 -11.03
N ILE A 481 -9.74 -22.51 -10.69
CA ILE A 481 -10.38 -21.37 -10.02
C ILE A 481 -11.43 -20.72 -10.95
N SER A 482 -11.11 -20.49 -12.23
CA SER A 482 -12.07 -19.90 -13.17
C SER A 482 -13.31 -20.78 -13.38
N GLU A 483 -13.15 -22.11 -13.33
CA GLU A 483 -14.24 -23.08 -13.41
C GLU A 483 -14.92 -23.35 -12.05
N SER A 484 -14.57 -22.60 -11.00
CA SER A 484 -15.07 -22.78 -9.63
C SER A 484 -14.86 -24.20 -9.06
N LYS A 485 -13.85 -24.93 -9.55
CA LYS A 485 -13.46 -26.29 -9.12
C LYS A 485 -12.31 -26.24 -8.12
N THR A 486 -12.56 -25.76 -6.91
CA THR A 486 -11.53 -25.53 -5.88
C THR A 486 -11.46 -26.60 -4.79
N SER A 487 -12.32 -27.63 -4.84
CA SER A 487 -12.37 -28.73 -3.87
C SER A 487 -11.84 -30.05 -4.47
N LEU A 488 -10.55 -30.11 -4.76
CA LEU A 488 -9.85 -31.27 -5.32
C LEU A 488 -8.40 -31.36 -4.84
N GLY A 489 -7.76 -32.53 -5.00
CA GLY A 489 -6.33 -32.72 -4.77
C GLY A 489 -5.53 -32.69 -6.06
N PHE A 490 -4.23 -32.41 -5.98
CA PHE A 490 -3.30 -32.45 -7.12
C PHE A 490 -2.38 -33.67 -7.05
N ALA A 491 -1.96 -34.17 -8.21
CA ALA A 491 -1.00 -35.27 -8.32
C ALA A 491 0.02 -34.99 -9.43
N THR A 492 1.28 -35.30 -9.12
CA THR A 492 2.43 -35.15 -10.05
C THR A 492 3.41 -36.30 -9.85
N ASP A 493 4.14 -36.68 -10.87
CA ASP A 493 5.28 -37.61 -10.80
C ASP A 493 6.64 -36.89 -10.66
N CYS A 494 6.63 -35.56 -10.48
CA CYS A 494 7.83 -34.78 -10.22
C CYS A 494 8.12 -34.65 -8.72
N SER A 495 9.04 -35.46 -8.21
CA SER A 495 9.46 -35.39 -6.79
C SER A 495 10.19 -34.09 -6.44
N GLU A 496 10.88 -33.48 -7.42
CA GLU A 496 11.52 -32.16 -7.24
C GLU A 496 10.47 -31.05 -7.05
N LEU A 497 9.34 -31.12 -7.74
CA LEU A 497 8.22 -30.19 -7.53
C LEU A 497 7.65 -30.34 -6.12
N ILE A 498 7.45 -31.56 -5.63
CA ILE A 498 7.05 -31.78 -4.22
C ILE A 498 8.08 -31.19 -3.24
N SER A 499 9.38 -31.43 -3.48
CA SER A 499 10.46 -30.90 -2.64
C SER A 499 10.52 -29.37 -2.65
N LEU A 500 10.26 -28.76 -3.81
CA LEU A 500 10.18 -27.31 -3.99
C LEU A 500 9.00 -26.71 -3.20
N LEU A 501 7.85 -27.38 -3.19
CA LEU A 501 6.68 -26.91 -2.45
C LEU A 501 6.82 -27.09 -0.94
N ASP A 502 7.54 -28.12 -0.50
CA ASP A 502 7.85 -28.37 0.92
C ASP A 502 8.92 -27.41 1.46
N ASN A 503 9.98 -27.14 0.68
CA ASN A 503 11.12 -26.33 1.07
C ASN A 503 11.42 -25.20 0.06
N PRO A 504 10.50 -24.22 -0.10
CA PRO A 504 10.59 -23.20 -1.15
C PRO A 504 11.80 -22.26 -1.03
N SER A 505 12.41 -22.16 0.15
CA SER A 505 13.62 -21.36 0.37
C SER A 505 14.88 -21.93 -0.31
N GLU A 506 14.89 -23.22 -0.66
CA GLU A 506 16.02 -23.86 -1.35
C GLU A 506 16.04 -23.58 -2.86
N TRP A 507 14.97 -22.96 -3.40
CA TRP A 507 14.77 -22.77 -4.84
C TRP A 507 14.54 -21.28 -5.20
N PRO A 508 15.50 -20.38 -4.90
CA PRO A 508 15.33 -18.93 -5.08
C PRO A 508 15.10 -18.52 -6.54
N THR A 509 15.53 -19.33 -7.51
CA THR A 509 15.33 -19.08 -8.94
C THR A 509 13.88 -19.19 -9.39
N LEU A 510 13.00 -19.81 -8.59
CA LEU A 510 11.57 -19.98 -8.86
C LEU A 510 10.72 -19.15 -7.89
N ALA A 511 11.28 -18.08 -7.32
CA ALA A 511 10.63 -17.26 -6.31
C ALA A 511 9.36 -16.56 -6.81
N VAL A 512 9.31 -16.18 -8.10
CA VAL A 512 8.15 -15.53 -8.72
C VAL A 512 7.00 -16.54 -8.83
N GLU A 513 7.28 -17.73 -9.35
CA GLU A 513 6.33 -18.83 -9.47
C GLU A 513 5.83 -19.28 -8.08
N LEU A 514 6.71 -19.27 -7.08
CA LEU A 514 6.36 -19.57 -5.67
C LEU A 514 5.45 -18.50 -5.05
N GLN A 515 5.54 -17.24 -5.45
CA GLN A 515 4.60 -16.19 -5.02
C GLN A 515 3.23 -16.41 -5.65
N LEU A 516 3.17 -16.66 -6.96
CA LEU A 516 1.92 -16.95 -7.66
C LEU A 516 1.24 -18.21 -7.10
N PHE A 517 2.01 -19.26 -6.81
CA PHE A 517 1.52 -20.48 -6.16
C PHE A 517 0.85 -20.18 -4.82
N LYS A 518 1.46 -19.34 -3.99
CA LYS A 518 0.91 -18.98 -2.67
C LYS A 518 -0.41 -18.24 -2.80
N LEU A 519 -0.54 -17.34 -3.77
CA LEU A 519 -1.78 -16.62 -4.06
C LEU A 519 -2.89 -17.58 -4.52
N LEU A 520 -2.63 -18.38 -5.54
CA LEU A 520 -3.61 -19.32 -6.10
C LEU A 520 -4.04 -20.37 -5.05
N LYS A 521 -3.12 -20.81 -4.19
CA LYS A 521 -3.39 -21.78 -3.12
C LYS A 521 -4.46 -21.30 -2.13
N LEU A 522 -4.62 -19.98 -1.91
CA LEU A 522 -5.63 -19.43 -1.02
C LEU A 522 -7.07 -19.69 -1.52
N SER A 523 -7.25 -19.88 -2.82
CA SER A 523 -8.56 -20.16 -3.42
C SER A 523 -8.99 -21.63 -3.25
N PHE A 524 -8.11 -22.52 -2.79
CA PHE A 524 -8.40 -23.93 -2.53
C PHE A 524 -8.62 -24.15 -1.02
N PRO A 525 -9.86 -24.42 -0.55
CA PRO A 525 -10.17 -24.57 0.88
C PRO A 525 -9.32 -25.61 1.61
N SER A 526 -8.85 -26.63 0.87
CA SER A 526 -7.91 -27.63 1.35
C SER A 526 -6.98 -28.05 0.20
N PHE A 527 -5.93 -27.28 -0.03
CA PHE A 527 -4.91 -27.64 -1.02
C PHE A 527 -4.11 -28.87 -0.57
N SER A 528 -4.03 -29.87 -1.45
CA SER A 528 -3.14 -31.03 -1.29
C SER A 528 -2.50 -31.36 -2.63
N ILE A 529 -1.22 -31.73 -2.61
CA ILE A 529 -0.51 -32.26 -3.77
C ILE A 529 0.29 -33.48 -3.32
N ARG A 530 0.27 -34.56 -4.11
CA ARG A 530 1.01 -35.79 -3.79
C ARG A 530 1.80 -36.30 -4.97
N PHE A 531 2.88 -37.01 -4.64
CA PHE A 531 3.66 -37.75 -5.62
C PHE A 531 2.89 -39.01 -6.09
N ILE A 532 2.90 -39.27 -7.40
CA ILE A 532 2.45 -40.52 -8.02
C ILE A 532 3.54 -41.10 -8.93
N PRO A 533 3.65 -42.44 -9.08
CA PRO A 533 4.58 -43.02 -10.04
C PRO A 533 4.24 -42.60 -11.48
N ARG A 534 5.26 -42.42 -12.33
CA ARG A 534 5.10 -42.02 -13.74
C ARG A 534 4.13 -42.89 -14.55
N CYS A 535 4.08 -44.19 -14.26
CA CYS A 535 3.12 -45.11 -14.90
C CYS A 535 1.65 -44.78 -14.59
N ASN A 536 1.39 -43.97 -13.57
CA ASN A 536 0.06 -43.53 -13.15
C ASN A 536 -0.27 -42.09 -13.60
N ASN A 537 0.71 -41.36 -14.16
CA ASN A 537 0.56 -39.98 -14.68
C ASN A 537 0.52 -39.90 -16.22
N VAL A 538 0.31 -41.04 -16.90
CA VAL A 538 0.43 -41.17 -18.37
C VAL A 538 -0.49 -40.22 -19.13
N ARG A 539 -1.65 -39.86 -18.56
CA ARG A 539 -2.62 -38.97 -19.20
C ARG A 539 -2.09 -37.55 -19.28
N ALA A 540 -1.63 -36.98 -18.16
CA ALA A 540 -1.05 -35.64 -18.13
C ALA A 540 0.24 -35.57 -18.98
N ASP A 541 1.13 -36.58 -18.88
CA ASP A 541 2.35 -36.69 -19.70
C ASP A 541 2.05 -36.71 -21.20
N CYS A 542 1.00 -37.43 -21.62
CA CYS A 542 0.55 -37.44 -23.02
C CYS A 542 0.05 -36.07 -23.48
N LEU A 543 -0.77 -35.39 -22.67
CA LEU A 543 -1.28 -34.05 -22.98
C LEU A 543 -0.13 -33.03 -23.11
N ALA A 544 0.81 -33.05 -22.17
CA ALA A 544 1.96 -32.14 -22.15
C ALA A 544 2.89 -32.36 -23.36
N LYS A 545 3.24 -33.62 -23.66
CA LYS A 545 4.09 -33.97 -24.82
C LYS A 545 3.43 -33.60 -26.15
N LYS A 546 2.13 -33.87 -26.32
CA LYS A 546 1.41 -33.50 -27.54
C LYS A 546 1.28 -31.98 -27.69
N ALA A 547 1.08 -31.26 -26.59
CA ALA A 547 1.07 -29.80 -26.63
C ALA A 547 2.41 -29.22 -27.09
N ARG A 548 3.53 -29.76 -26.57
CA ARG A 548 4.88 -29.36 -27.01
C ARG A 548 5.15 -29.71 -28.49
N ALA A 549 4.80 -30.93 -28.90
CA ALA A 549 5.04 -31.45 -30.24
C ALA A 549 4.27 -30.70 -31.34
N ARG A 550 3.23 -29.94 -30.98
CA ARG A 550 2.46 -29.14 -31.94
C ARG A 550 3.29 -28.02 -32.58
N GLY A 551 4.32 -27.51 -31.90
CA GLY A 551 5.24 -26.52 -32.47
C GLY A 551 4.69 -25.09 -32.63
N SER A 552 3.52 -24.77 -32.06
CA SER A 552 2.90 -23.44 -32.12
C SER A 552 2.30 -23.09 -30.75
N LEU A 553 2.35 -21.82 -30.32
CA LEU A 553 1.75 -21.36 -29.05
C LEU A 553 0.21 -21.49 -29.07
N PHE A 554 -0.37 -22.10 -28.05
CA PHE A 554 -1.83 -22.19 -27.85
C PHE A 554 -2.17 -22.60 -26.41
N SER A 555 -3.42 -22.40 -26.01
CA SER A 555 -4.04 -23.00 -24.83
C SER A 555 -5.40 -23.58 -25.20
N HIS A 556 -5.79 -24.70 -24.57
CA HIS A 556 -7.10 -25.31 -24.73
C HIS A 556 -7.51 -25.95 -23.41
N VAL A 557 -8.73 -25.65 -22.96
CA VAL A 557 -9.35 -26.19 -21.74
C VAL A 557 -10.76 -26.64 -22.10
N SER A 558 -11.09 -27.92 -21.89
CA SER A 558 -12.40 -28.47 -22.24
C SER A 558 -12.66 -29.81 -21.54
N THR A 559 -13.91 -30.26 -21.58
CA THR A 559 -14.32 -31.61 -21.15
C THR A 559 -13.97 -32.68 -22.19
N SER A 560 -13.64 -32.27 -23.42
CA SER A 560 -13.25 -33.16 -24.52
C SER A 560 -11.93 -32.70 -25.14
N ALA A 561 -11.20 -33.66 -25.70
CA ALA A 561 -9.94 -33.34 -26.33
C ALA A 561 -10.16 -32.70 -27.70
N PRO A 562 -9.22 -31.86 -28.18
CA PRO A 562 -9.31 -31.29 -29.52
C PRO A 562 -9.34 -32.37 -30.61
N ASP A 563 -10.06 -32.15 -31.70
CA ASP A 563 -10.22 -33.12 -32.80
C ASP A 563 -8.89 -33.58 -33.43
N TRP A 564 -7.86 -32.73 -33.39
CA TRP A 564 -6.52 -33.05 -33.88
C TRP A 564 -5.69 -33.89 -32.90
N LEU A 565 -6.19 -34.10 -31.67
CA LEU A 565 -5.57 -34.92 -30.64
C LEU A 565 -6.17 -36.34 -30.69
N SER A 566 -5.58 -37.24 -31.49
CA SER A 566 -5.98 -38.65 -31.48
C SER A 566 -5.62 -39.31 -30.13
N LEU A 567 -6.56 -39.36 -29.20
CA LEU A 567 -6.38 -39.87 -27.83
C LEU A 567 -6.93 -41.29 -27.61
N GLU A 568 -7.42 -41.95 -28.67
CA GLU A 568 -8.24 -43.17 -28.57
C GLU A 568 -7.57 -44.38 -27.87
N GLU A 569 -6.24 -44.35 -27.66
CA GLU A 569 -5.50 -45.43 -26.99
C GLU A 569 -5.05 -45.11 -25.55
N SER A 570 -4.86 -43.83 -25.15
CA SER A 570 -4.23 -43.47 -23.87
C SER A 570 -5.18 -42.99 -22.76
N LEU A 571 -6.49 -42.89 -23.04
CA LEU A 571 -7.52 -42.51 -22.05
C LEU A 571 -8.40 -43.68 -21.58
N ARG A 572 -8.23 -44.90 -22.13
CA ARG A 572 -9.01 -46.06 -21.67
C ARG A 572 -8.59 -46.44 -20.24
N PRO A 573 -9.52 -46.92 -19.39
CA PRO A 573 -9.16 -47.46 -18.08
C PRO A 573 -8.14 -48.60 -18.28
N ILE A 574 -7.06 -48.60 -17.50
CA ILE A 574 -6.22 -49.80 -17.36
C ILE A 574 -7.09 -50.81 -16.61
N THR A 575 -7.54 -51.86 -17.30
CA THR A 575 -8.32 -52.97 -16.72
C THR A 575 -7.51 -53.79 -15.72
#